data_AF-A0A2E8F2X6-F1
#
_entry.id   AF-A0A2E8F2X6-F1
#
_cell.length_a   1.000
_cell.length_b   1.000
_cell.length_c   1.000
_cell.angle_alpha   90.00
_cell.angle_beta   90.00
_cell.angle_gamma   90.00
#
_symmetry.space_group_name_H-M   'P 1'
#
loop_
_entity.id
_entity.type
_entity.pdbx_description
1 polymer ?
#
loop_
_entity_poly.entity_id
_entity_poly.type
_entity_poly.pdbx_seq_one_letter_code
_entity_poly.pdbx_strand_id
1 'polypeptide(L)'
;MDPVDASLPLGRLLDQHLKRASFDRLRQESRVTQPSADALYALQDLVYVSTDAGELKGMFTGMSFREAEEVIGLDQIPTNHTVQVDGQETSIVDITIDRINLQYDRNWTGFHRRKWLRNEPRYSGFVQDSLFKHFGLGETESILQLKTTGQKLQLLKSLAKTIWEGQFENYSRFIGKKLVYKSGDETVDNIIEGAGAICSEKVQALKFLTDHYGLESEYIIAGENATGPVPVDKLRELLTTFDFRYSKRYMRFWQHTALLYDIDGTPVLVDATNGNIPFLFLQGDDAERVLGYQDKIPVTVKMVEADEDFYYHRVPQDIPQDFFFALEGWVSFSDLMQVFDNELGLFLSRDFYVMPLDYTTDKEFNRDRQEYLNVSHRAGLECSITRDWTLDSPLGEEFRKAEPVVAERVMESGQHLLARLDECDGPGHQAGLVIMKLRNQTPAPRSD
;
A
#
# COMPACT_ATOMS: atom_id res chain seq x y z
N MET A 1 -12.31 -15.69 -29.36
CA MET A 1 -13.52 -14.85 -29.38
C MET A 1 -14.66 -15.60 -30.07
N ASP A 2 -15.91 -15.27 -29.77
CA ASP A 2 -17.04 -15.78 -30.55
C ASP A 2 -17.01 -15.14 -31.95
N PRO A 3 -17.39 -15.81 -33.06
CA PRO A 3 -17.26 -15.23 -34.41
C PRO A 3 -18.01 -13.91 -34.60
N VAL A 4 -19.04 -13.65 -33.79
CA VAL A 4 -19.81 -12.40 -33.81
C VAL A 4 -19.00 -11.24 -33.21
N ASP A 5 -18.12 -11.52 -32.25
CA ASP A 5 -17.29 -10.52 -31.56
C ASP A 5 -16.27 -9.88 -32.52
N ALA A 6 -15.80 -10.62 -33.52
CA ALA A 6 -14.80 -10.18 -34.50
C ALA A 6 -15.21 -8.93 -35.30
N SER A 7 -16.49 -8.56 -35.27
CA SER A 7 -17.05 -7.39 -35.97
C SER A 7 -17.48 -6.26 -35.03
N LEU A 8 -17.28 -6.42 -33.71
CA LEU A 8 -17.72 -5.45 -32.73
C LEU A 8 -16.67 -4.34 -32.54
N PRO A 9 -17.12 -3.08 -32.36
CA PRO A 9 -16.23 -2.00 -31.94
C PRO A 9 -15.56 -2.30 -30.59
N LEU A 10 -14.36 -1.77 -30.39
CA LEU A 10 -13.57 -1.95 -29.17
C LEU A 10 -14.36 -1.62 -27.91
N GLY A 11 -15.13 -0.53 -27.89
CA GLY A 11 -15.94 -0.16 -26.72
C GLY A 11 -17.01 -1.19 -26.37
N ARG A 12 -17.55 -1.91 -27.36
CA ARG A 12 -18.51 -3.01 -27.14
C ARG A 12 -17.80 -4.26 -26.63
N LEU A 13 -16.62 -4.57 -27.16
CA LEU A 13 -15.79 -5.68 -26.69
C LEU A 13 -15.37 -5.46 -25.23
N LEU A 14 -14.90 -4.27 -24.88
CA LEU A 14 -14.54 -3.92 -23.50
C LEU A 14 -15.76 -3.95 -22.56
N ASP A 15 -16.93 -3.46 -22.98
CA ASP A 15 -18.14 -3.57 -22.16
C ASP A 15 -18.52 -5.03 -21.88
N GLN A 16 -18.43 -5.91 -22.88
CA GLN A 16 -18.82 -7.32 -22.75
C GLN A 16 -17.79 -8.17 -22.00
N HIS A 17 -16.52 -8.08 -22.41
CA HIS A 17 -15.46 -9.01 -21.99
C HIS A 17 -14.58 -8.48 -20.87
N LEU A 18 -14.58 -7.16 -20.62
CA LEU A 18 -13.90 -6.56 -19.48
C LEU A 18 -14.90 -6.09 -18.43
N LYS A 19 -15.73 -5.09 -18.72
CA LYS A 19 -16.61 -4.46 -17.71
C LYS A 19 -17.67 -5.41 -17.13
N ARG A 20 -18.34 -6.20 -17.98
CA ARG A 20 -19.45 -7.08 -17.59
C ARG A 20 -19.06 -8.55 -17.58
N ALA A 21 -17.76 -8.83 -17.54
CA ALA A 21 -17.24 -10.19 -17.49
C ALA A 21 -17.84 -10.95 -16.29
N SER A 22 -18.48 -12.10 -16.55
CA SER A 22 -18.95 -12.99 -15.49
C SER A 22 -17.83 -13.96 -15.11
N PHE A 23 -17.06 -13.61 -14.09
CA PHE A 23 -15.91 -14.41 -13.64
C PHE A 23 -16.29 -15.85 -13.29
N ASP A 24 -17.38 -16.03 -12.55
CA ASP A 24 -17.83 -17.36 -12.13
C ASP A 24 -18.21 -18.22 -13.33
N ARG A 25 -18.89 -17.63 -14.32
CA ARG A 25 -19.22 -18.32 -15.56
C ARG A 25 -17.96 -18.66 -16.37
N LEU A 26 -17.05 -17.70 -16.56
CA LEU A 26 -15.79 -17.94 -17.27
C LEU A 26 -14.95 -19.04 -16.61
N ARG A 27 -14.96 -19.11 -15.28
CA ARG A 27 -14.31 -20.18 -14.52
C ARG A 27 -15.03 -21.52 -14.65
N GLN A 28 -16.36 -21.56 -14.54
CA GLN A 28 -17.16 -22.78 -14.72
C GLN A 28 -16.99 -23.36 -16.12
N GLU A 29 -16.87 -22.50 -17.14
CA GLU A 29 -16.59 -22.88 -18.53
C GLU A 29 -15.11 -23.21 -18.78
N SER A 30 -14.24 -23.17 -17.75
CA SER A 30 -12.78 -23.38 -17.86
C SER A 30 -12.09 -22.45 -18.87
N ARG A 31 -12.64 -21.26 -19.10
CA ARG A 31 -12.10 -20.24 -20.00
C ARG A 31 -11.03 -19.37 -19.33
N VAL A 32 -11.06 -19.26 -18.01
CA VAL A 32 -10.07 -18.55 -17.21
C VAL A 32 -9.73 -19.34 -15.95
N THR A 33 -8.49 -19.21 -15.49
CA THR A 33 -8.07 -19.71 -14.18
C THR A 33 -8.56 -18.77 -13.07
N GLN A 34 -8.48 -19.19 -11.80
CA GLN A 34 -8.75 -18.29 -10.67
C GLN A 34 -7.80 -17.07 -10.67
N PRO A 35 -6.46 -17.23 -10.80
CA PRO A 35 -5.55 -16.09 -10.94
C PRO A 35 -5.91 -15.15 -12.09
N SER A 36 -6.29 -15.69 -13.26
CA SER A 36 -6.71 -14.85 -14.40
C SER A 36 -8.01 -14.09 -14.12
N ALA A 37 -8.95 -14.69 -13.39
CA ALA A 37 -10.18 -14.01 -13.00
C ALA A 37 -9.90 -12.86 -12.01
N ASP A 38 -8.99 -13.07 -11.06
CA ASP A 38 -8.59 -12.03 -10.10
C ASP A 38 -7.82 -10.90 -10.78
N ALA A 39 -6.93 -11.22 -11.73
CA ALA A 39 -6.25 -10.22 -12.55
C ALA A 39 -7.23 -9.41 -13.41
N LEU A 40 -8.24 -10.06 -14.01
CA LEU A 40 -9.27 -9.38 -14.79
C LEU A 40 -10.14 -8.47 -13.90
N TYR A 41 -10.44 -8.89 -12.67
CA TYR A 41 -11.13 -8.05 -11.68
C TYR A 41 -10.29 -6.83 -11.29
N ALA A 42 -9.00 -7.01 -11.00
CA ALA A 42 -8.09 -5.90 -10.74
C ALA A 42 -8.01 -4.93 -11.92
N LEU A 43 -7.95 -5.45 -13.15
CA LEU A 43 -7.93 -4.65 -14.37
C LEU A 43 -9.20 -3.80 -14.53
N GLN A 44 -10.37 -4.31 -14.13
CA GLN A 44 -11.60 -3.51 -14.15
C GLN A 44 -11.47 -2.25 -13.29
N ASP A 45 -10.84 -2.34 -12.12
CA ASP A 45 -10.69 -1.21 -11.19
C ASP A 45 -9.63 -0.20 -11.65
N LEU A 46 -8.76 -0.60 -12.59
CA LEU A 46 -7.81 0.30 -13.27
C LEU A 46 -8.43 1.02 -14.47
N VAL A 47 -9.54 0.50 -14.99
CA VAL A 47 -10.18 0.97 -16.22
C VAL A 47 -11.46 1.76 -15.97
N TYR A 48 -12.29 1.34 -15.02
CA TYR A 48 -13.63 1.87 -14.81
C TYR A 48 -13.81 2.52 -13.44
N VAL A 49 -14.55 3.63 -13.43
CA VAL A 49 -14.99 4.30 -12.20
C VAL A 49 -16.15 3.52 -11.57
N SER A 50 -16.14 3.37 -10.25
CA SER A 50 -17.24 2.75 -9.50
C SER A 50 -18.30 3.78 -9.04
N THR A 51 -19.57 3.39 -9.02
CA THR A 51 -20.63 4.11 -8.29
C THR A 51 -20.48 3.88 -6.79
N ASP A 52 -21.13 4.68 -5.94
CA ASP A 52 -21.11 4.48 -4.47
C ASP A 52 -21.62 3.09 -4.05
N ALA A 53 -22.45 2.45 -4.88
CA ALA A 53 -22.92 1.09 -4.67
C ALA A 53 -21.89 0.01 -5.04
N GLY A 54 -20.75 0.38 -5.65
CA GLY A 54 -19.69 -0.53 -6.10
C GLY A 54 -19.86 -1.07 -7.53
N GLU A 55 -20.75 -0.48 -8.31
CA GLU A 55 -21.00 -0.88 -9.71
C GLU A 55 -20.10 -0.13 -10.68
N LEU A 56 -19.59 -0.81 -11.71
CA LEU A 56 -18.74 -0.17 -12.72
C LEU A 56 -19.55 0.74 -13.65
N LYS A 57 -19.07 1.98 -13.84
CA LYS A 57 -19.68 3.01 -14.70
C LYS A 57 -18.83 3.28 -15.95
N GLY A 58 -18.47 4.53 -16.21
CA GLY A 58 -17.64 4.92 -17.35
C GLY A 58 -16.19 4.54 -17.12
N MET A 59 -15.40 4.55 -18.19
CA MET A 59 -13.95 4.49 -18.06
C MET A 59 -13.44 5.76 -17.39
N PHE A 60 -12.27 5.69 -16.75
CA PHE A 60 -11.58 6.88 -16.26
C PHE A 60 -11.33 7.89 -17.38
N THR A 61 -11.39 9.18 -17.05
CA THR A 61 -11.16 10.25 -18.01
C THR A 61 -9.68 10.28 -18.44
N GLY A 62 -9.44 10.45 -19.74
CA GLY A 62 -8.07 10.46 -20.30
C GLY A 62 -7.52 9.08 -20.68
N MET A 63 -8.31 8.02 -20.53
CA MET A 63 -7.95 6.67 -20.98
C MET A 63 -7.76 6.64 -22.50
N SER A 64 -6.70 5.96 -22.96
CA SER A 64 -6.48 5.70 -24.38
C SER A 64 -6.15 4.23 -24.62
N PHE A 65 -6.42 3.76 -25.83
CA PHE A 65 -6.24 2.37 -26.22
C PHE A 65 -5.32 2.33 -27.44
N ARG A 66 -4.45 1.32 -27.47
CA ARG A 66 -3.54 1.10 -28.59
C ARG A 66 -3.62 -0.33 -29.09
N GLU A 67 -3.49 -0.47 -30.40
CA GLU A 67 -3.22 -1.74 -31.07
C GLU A 67 -1.82 -1.63 -31.66
N ALA A 68 -0.89 -2.44 -31.15
CA ALA A 68 0.54 -2.22 -31.32
C ALA A 68 0.93 -0.75 -30.96
N GLU A 69 1.45 0.00 -31.92
CA GLU A 69 1.88 1.39 -31.73
C GLU A 69 0.79 2.42 -32.09
N GLU A 70 -0.33 1.99 -32.67
CA GLU A 70 -1.39 2.90 -33.15
C GLU A 70 -2.50 3.07 -32.13
N VAL A 71 -2.98 4.31 -31.96
CA VAL A 71 -4.12 4.62 -31.10
C VAL A 71 -5.42 4.16 -31.79
N ILE A 72 -6.24 3.41 -31.07
CA ILE A 72 -7.54 2.92 -31.53
C ILE A 72 -8.69 3.53 -30.72
N GLY A 73 -9.70 4.04 -31.42
CA GLY A 73 -10.92 4.59 -30.86
C GLY A 73 -11.92 3.52 -30.42
N LEU A 74 -12.79 3.86 -29.47
CA LEU A 74 -13.81 2.93 -28.93
C LEU A 74 -14.87 2.52 -29.98
N ASP A 75 -15.06 3.30 -31.04
CA ASP A 75 -15.98 3.06 -32.15
C ASP A 75 -15.35 2.27 -33.30
N GLN A 76 -14.03 2.05 -33.26
CA GLN A 76 -13.30 1.28 -34.27
C GLN A 76 -13.29 -0.22 -33.95
N ILE A 77 -13.19 -1.05 -34.98
CA ILE A 77 -13.11 -2.52 -34.87
C ILE A 77 -11.63 -2.89 -34.79
N PRO A 78 -11.17 -3.57 -33.73
CA PRO A 78 -9.77 -4.00 -33.62
C PRO A 78 -9.43 -5.11 -34.60
N THR A 79 -8.15 -5.26 -34.89
CA THR A 79 -7.62 -6.31 -35.76
C THR A 79 -7.56 -7.63 -35.00
N ASN A 80 -8.07 -8.69 -35.62
CA ASN A 80 -7.94 -10.04 -35.08
C ASN A 80 -6.63 -10.67 -35.55
N HIS A 81 -5.89 -11.25 -34.62
CA HIS A 81 -4.67 -12.00 -34.90
C HIS A 81 -4.89 -13.49 -34.59
N THR A 82 -4.47 -14.36 -35.49
CA THR A 82 -4.45 -15.81 -35.22
C THR A 82 -3.15 -16.16 -34.54
N VAL A 83 -3.24 -16.73 -33.33
CA VAL A 83 -2.12 -17.26 -32.57
C VAL A 83 -2.29 -18.76 -32.35
N GLN A 84 -1.18 -19.46 -32.22
CA GLN A 84 -1.17 -20.88 -31.85
C GLN A 84 -1.06 -20.98 -30.32
N VAL A 85 -2.10 -21.54 -29.69
CA VAL A 85 -2.13 -21.83 -28.24
C VAL A 85 -2.36 -23.32 -28.10
N ASP A 86 -1.41 -24.04 -27.49
CA ASP A 86 -1.45 -25.50 -27.29
C ASP A 86 -1.79 -26.30 -28.56
N GLY A 87 -1.31 -25.84 -29.73
CA GLY A 87 -1.53 -26.47 -31.03
C GLY A 87 -2.91 -26.22 -31.66
N GLN A 88 -3.69 -25.29 -31.10
CA GLN A 88 -4.94 -24.80 -31.67
C GLN A 88 -4.81 -23.36 -32.19
N GLU A 89 -5.34 -23.10 -33.39
CA GLU A 89 -5.50 -21.75 -33.90
C GLU A 89 -6.56 -21.01 -33.10
N THR A 90 -6.13 -19.96 -32.40
CA THR A 90 -6.99 -19.10 -31.60
C THR A 90 -6.92 -17.68 -32.13
N SER A 91 -8.09 -17.07 -32.34
CA SER A 91 -8.19 -15.65 -32.69
C SER A 91 -8.19 -14.78 -31.43
N ILE A 92 -7.26 -13.83 -31.37
CA ILE A 92 -7.08 -12.86 -30.29
C ILE A 92 -7.15 -11.43 -30.80
N VAL A 93 -7.54 -10.52 -29.93
CA VAL A 93 -7.40 -9.07 -30.09
C VAL A 93 -6.40 -8.63 -29.03
N ASP A 94 -5.32 -7.98 -29.46
CA ASP A 94 -4.27 -7.49 -28.57
C ASP A 94 -4.40 -5.97 -28.41
N ILE A 95 -4.69 -5.53 -27.19
CA ILE A 95 -4.99 -4.14 -26.88
C ILE A 95 -4.18 -3.72 -25.66
N THR A 96 -3.40 -2.68 -25.84
CA THR A 96 -2.75 -1.98 -24.74
C THR A 96 -3.68 -0.89 -24.21
N ILE A 97 -3.87 -0.89 -22.89
CA ILE A 97 -4.63 0.13 -22.17
C ILE A 97 -3.64 1.16 -21.63
N ASP A 98 -3.57 2.32 -22.26
CA ASP A 98 -2.65 3.39 -21.90
C ASP A 98 -3.31 4.37 -20.93
N ARG A 99 -2.72 4.43 -19.73
CA ARG A 99 -3.20 5.16 -18.56
C ARG A 99 -2.39 6.43 -18.25
N ILE A 100 -1.47 6.84 -19.12
CA ILE A 100 -0.54 7.94 -18.83
C ILE A 100 -1.22 9.30 -18.65
N ASN A 101 -2.38 9.50 -19.30
CA ASN A 101 -3.14 10.75 -19.27
C ASN A 101 -4.37 10.69 -18.37
N LEU A 102 -4.45 9.69 -17.47
CA LEU A 102 -5.60 9.56 -16.57
C LEU A 102 -5.71 10.74 -15.62
N GLN A 103 -6.96 11.09 -15.30
CA GLN A 103 -7.29 12.06 -14.28
C GLN A 103 -7.51 11.37 -12.93
N TYR A 104 -7.53 12.18 -11.86
CA TYR A 104 -7.81 11.73 -10.50
C TYR A 104 -9.32 11.68 -10.21
N ASP A 105 -10.09 10.90 -10.97
CA ASP A 105 -11.55 10.79 -10.88
C ASP A 105 -12.04 9.52 -10.16
N ARG A 106 -11.19 8.89 -9.34
CA ARG A 106 -11.56 7.71 -8.54
C ARG A 106 -12.60 8.06 -7.47
N ASN A 107 -13.74 7.39 -7.54
CA ASN A 107 -14.70 7.36 -6.44
C ASN A 107 -14.25 6.34 -5.38
N TRP A 108 -13.64 6.82 -4.30
CA TRP A 108 -13.11 5.99 -3.21
C TRP A 108 -14.21 5.20 -2.47
N THR A 109 -15.35 5.83 -2.19
CA THR A 109 -16.49 5.14 -1.55
C THR A 109 -16.95 3.95 -2.40
N GLY A 110 -17.14 4.19 -3.69
CA GLY A 110 -17.51 3.14 -4.64
C GLY A 110 -16.46 2.05 -4.78
N PHE A 111 -15.19 2.44 -4.85
CA PHE A 111 -14.06 1.51 -4.93
C PHE A 111 -13.99 0.59 -3.69
N HIS A 112 -14.03 1.14 -2.47
CA HIS A 112 -14.05 0.35 -1.25
C HIS A 112 -15.29 -0.56 -1.18
N ARG A 113 -16.48 -0.04 -1.51
CA ARG A 113 -17.70 -0.86 -1.54
C ARG A 113 -17.58 -2.04 -2.51
N ARG A 114 -17.04 -1.79 -3.71
CA ARG A 114 -16.82 -2.80 -4.74
C ARG A 114 -15.87 -3.90 -4.26
N LYS A 115 -14.72 -3.52 -3.69
CA LYS A 115 -13.72 -4.46 -3.15
C LYS A 115 -14.31 -5.29 -2.01
N TRP A 116 -15.07 -4.65 -1.11
CA TRP A 116 -15.74 -5.35 -0.02
C TRP A 116 -16.70 -6.41 -0.54
N LEU A 117 -17.62 -6.04 -1.44
CA LEU A 117 -18.64 -6.95 -1.98
C LEU A 117 -18.05 -8.16 -2.70
N ARG A 118 -16.84 -8.04 -3.26
CA ARG A 118 -16.15 -9.17 -3.90
C ARG A 118 -15.80 -10.28 -2.93
N ASN A 119 -15.50 -9.95 -1.67
CA ASN A 119 -15.06 -10.94 -0.68
C ASN A 119 -15.58 -10.64 0.74
N GLU A 120 -16.87 -10.30 0.84
CA GLU A 120 -17.52 -9.90 2.09
C GLU A 120 -17.32 -10.90 3.26
N PRO A 121 -17.43 -12.24 3.06
CA PRO A 121 -17.22 -13.19 4.16
C PRO A 121 -15.81 -13.11 4.75
N ARG A 122 -14.80 -12.87 3.92
CA ARG A 122 -13.41 -12.78 4.34
C ARG A 122 -13.17 -11.55 5.21
N TYR A 123 -13.62 -10.39 4.74
CA TYR A 123 -13.41 -9.13 5.49
C TYR A 123 -14.31 -9.06 6.73
N SER A 124 -15.54 -9.58 6.66
CA SER A 124 -16.39 -9.70 7.84
C SER A 124 -15.77 -10.63 8.89
N GLY A 125 -15.17 -11.74 8.46
CA GLY A 125 -14.41 -12.64 9.33
C GLY A 125 -13.24 -11.92 10.01
N PHE A 126 -12.44 -11.16 9.25
CA PHE A 126 -11.34 -10.36 9.81
C PHE A 126 -11.81 -9.36 10.89
N VAL A 127 -12.94 -8.68 10.68
CA VAL A 127 -13.52 -7.77 11.68
C VAL A 127 -14.00 -8.51 12.91
N GLN A 128 -14.69 -9.64 12.74
CA GLN A 128 -15.15 -10.47 13.86
C GLN A 128 -13.97 -11.01 14.67
N ASP A 129 -12.92 -11.51 14.01
CA ASP A 129 -11.71 -12.04 14.66
C ASP A 129 -10.97 -10.93 15.42
N SER A 130 -10.89 -9.72 14.84
CA SER A 130 -10.31 -8.55 15.52
C SER A 130 -11.08 -8.22 16.80
N LEU A 131 -12.41 -8.11 16.72
CA LEU A 131 -13.25 -7.82 17.88
C LEU A 131 -13.17 -8.93 18.93
N PHE A 132 -13.22 -10.19 18.50
CA PHE A 132 -13.14 -11.35 19.38
C PHE A 132 -11.79 -11.37 20.13
N LYS A 133 -10.69 -11.06 19.45
CA LYS A 133 -9.35 -10.99 20.04
C LYS A 133 -9.29 -9.97 21.19
N HIS A 134 -9.93 -8.82 21.06
CA HIS A 134 -9.80 -7.71 22.01
C HIS A 134 -10.92 -7.64 23.06
N PHE A 135 -12.13 -8.12 22.76
CA PHE A 135 -13.32 -7.99 23.61
C PHE A 135 -14.04 -9.31 23.89
N GLY A 136 -13.73 -10.40 23.17
CA GLY A 136 -14.37 -11.70 23.31
C GLY A 136 -15.78 -11.79 22.68
N LEU A 137 -16.30 -13.02 22.58
CA LEU A 137 -17.50 -13.34 21.79
C LEU A 137 -18.76 -12.56 22.20
N GLY A 138 -18.99 -12.43 23.52
CA GLY A 138 -20.20 -11.78 24.05
C GLY A 138 -20.27 -10.29 23.76
N GLU A 139 -19.13 -9.62 23.60
CA GLU A 139 -19.07 -8.19 23.29
C GLU A 139 -19.02 -7.94 21.77
N THR A 140 -18.40 -8.83 20.99
CA THR A 140 -18.31 -8.72 19.52
C THR A 140 -19.67 -8.48 18.86
N GLU A 141 -20.68 -9.30 19.17
CA GLU A 141 -22.01 -9.17 18.57
C GLU A 141 -22.70 -7.86 18.97
N SER A 142 -22.45 -7.37 20.18
CA SER A 142 -22.97 -6.09 20.66
C SER A 142 -22.30 -4.93 19.94
N ILE A 143 -20.97 -4.94 19.82
CA ILE A 143 -20.19 -3.89 19.16
C ILE A 143 -20.59 -3.73 17.70
N LEU A 144 -20.81 -4.83 16.97
CA LEU A 144 -21.23 -4.82 15.57
C LEU A 144 -22.61 -4.18 15.32
N GLN A 145 -23.40 -3.93 16.36
CA GLN A 145 -24.67 -3.20 16.23
C GLN A 145 -24.47 -1.69 16.05
N LEU A 146 -23.34 -1.13 16.48
CA LEU A 146 -22.95 0.28 16.31
C LEU A 146 -24.01 1.31 16.75
N LYS A 147 -24.84 0.95 17.74
CA LYS A 147 -25.95 1.78 18.24
C LYS A 147 -25.47 2.93 19.13
N THR A 148 -24.29 2.80 19.73
CA THR A 148 -23.73 3.80 20.63
C THR A 148 -22.36 4.26 20.16
N THR A 149 -21.99 5.49 20.54
CA THR A 149 -20.65 6.04 20.34
C THR A 149 -19.57 5.10 20.89
N GLY A 150 -19.81 4.50 22.05
CA GLY A 150 -18.90 3.52 22.66
C GLY A 150 -18.65 2.30 21.77
N GLN A 151 -19.69 1.75 21.14
CA GLN A 151 -19.56 0.61 20.22
C GLN A 151 -18.76 1.00 18.96
N LYS A 152 -19.00 2.20 18.40
CA LYS A 152 -18.21 2.71 17.26
C LYS A 152 -16.73 2.87 17.61
N LEU A 153 -16.43 3.43 18.79
CA LEU A 153 -15.07 3.58 19.30
C LEU A 153 -14.40 2.22 19.54
N GLN A 154 -15.12 1.25 20.09
CA GLN A 154 -14.60 -0.11 20.30
C GLN A 154 -14.29 -0.81 18.97
N LEU A 155 -15.17 -0.71 17.96
CA LEU A 155 -14.90 -1.20 16.62
C LEU A 155 -13.63 -0.57 16.05
N LEU A 156 -13.55 0.76 16.06
CA LEU A 156 -12.41 1.50 15.53
C LEU A 156 -11.10 1.13 16.25
N LYS A 157 -11.08 1.12 17.58
CA LYS A 157 -9.88 0.81 18.38
C LYS A 157 -9.40 -0.62 18.13
N SER A 158 -10.33 -1.58 18.04
CA SER A 158 -10.01 -2.99 17.74
C SER A 158 -9.38 -3.15 16.35
N LEU A 159 -10.04 -2.60 15.31
CA LEU A 159 -9.52 -2.70 13.95
C LEU A 159 -8.16 -2.00 13.82
N ALA A 160 -8.04 -0.78 14.34
CA ALA A 160 -6.78 -0.04 14.34
C ALA A 160 -5.68 -0.81 15.06
N LYS A 161 -5.99 -1.44 16.20
CA LYS A 161 -5.01 -2.23 16.95
C LYS A 161 -4.57 -3.48 16.18
N THR A 162 -5.49 -4.20 15.55
CA THR A 162 -5.14 -5.37 14.73
C THR A 162 -4.27 -4.98 13.54
N ILE A 163 -4.58 -3.88 12.83
CA ILE A 163 -3.75 -3.37 11.72
C ILE A 163 -2.35 -2.96 12.22
N TRP A 164 -2.27 -2.29 13.38
CA TRP A 164 -1.02 -1.89 14.01
C TRP A 164 -0.14 -3.09 14.42
N GLU A 165 -0.76 -4.18 14.88
CA GLU A 165 -0.06 -5.42 15.22
C GLU A 165 0.46 -6.19 14.00
N GLY A 166 -0.09 -5.93 12.81
CA GLY A 166 0.50 -6.37 11.54
C GLY A 166 1.93 -5.84 11.38
N GLN A 167 2.79 -6.59 10.69
CA GLN A 167 4.19 -6.23 10.52
C GLN A 167 4.35 -4.89 9.78
N PHE A 168 5.48 -4.19 9.98
CA PHE A 168 5.87 -3.09 9.11
C PHE A 168 6.93 -3.64 8.14
N GLU A 169 6.56 -3.76 6.86
CA GLU A 169 7.34 -4.52 5.89
C GLU A 169 7.10 -4.09 4.44
N ASN A 170 8.07 -4.41 3.57
CA ASN A 170 7.98 -4.28 2.12
C ASN A 170 8.29 -5.60 1.38
N TYR A 171 8.74 -6.67 2.06
CA TYR A 171 9.12 -7.92 1.41
C TYR A 171 7.95 -8.54 0.61
N SER A 172 6.70 -8.30 1.02
CA SER A 172 5.49 -8.81 0.37
C SER A 172 5.25 -8.24 -1.02
N ARG A 173 5.91 -7.13 -1.38
CA ARG A 173 5.91 -6.58 -2.74
C ARG A 173 6.71 -7.45 -3.71
N PHE A 174 7.62 -8.27 -3.20
CA PHE A 174 8.57 -9.02 -3.99
C PHE A 174 8.30 -10.53 -4.02
N ILE A 175 7.31 -10.99 -3.26
CA ILE A 175 6.86 -12.38 -3.20
C ILE A 175 5.36 -12.47 -3.50
N GLY A 176 4.84 -13.70 -3.65
CA GLY A 176 3.41 -13.92 -3.87
C GLY A 176 2.87 -13.18 -5.11
N LYS A 177 1.87 -12.31 -4.92
CA LYS A 177 1.23 -11.52 -5.98
C LYS A 177 2.14 -10.44 -6.57
N LYS A 178 3.24 -10.08 -5.89
CA LYS A 178 4.23 -9.09 -6.34
C LYS A 178 3.62 -7.73 -6.70
N LEU A 179 2.74 -7.25 -5.82
CA LEU A 179 2.05 -5.98 -5.99
C LEU A 179 3.01 -4.83 -5.69
N VAL A 180 3.19 -3.93 -6.67
CA VAL A 180 4.03 -2.73 -6.55
C VAL A 180 3.51 -1.83 -5.41
N TYR A 181 2.20 -1.69 -5.30
CA TYR A 181 1.50 -1.00 -4.21
C TYR A 181 0.17 -1.68 -3.90
N LYS A 182 -0.17 -1.84 -2.62
CA LYS A 182 -1.40 -2.53 -2.20
C LYS A 182 -2.52 -1.55 -1.91
N SER A 183 -3.72 -1.88 -2.38
CA SER A 183 -4.94 -1.23 -1.91
C SER A 183 -5.27 -1.63 -0.46
N GLY A 184 -6.29 -1.01 0.13
CA GLY A 184 -6.71 -1.31 1.49
C GLY A 184 -7.14 -2.78 1.68
N ASP A 185 -7.88 -3.34 0.72
CA ASP A 185 -8.33 -4.73 0.75
C ASP A 185 -7.17 -5.73 0.58
N GLU A 186 -6.24 -5.44 -0.34
CA GLU A 186 -5.03 -6.25 -0.53
C GLU A 186 -4.11 -6.21 0.69
N THR A 187 -4.09 -5.09 1.42
CA THR A 187 -3.36 -4.97 2.68
C THR A 187 -4.01 -5.79 3.79
N VAL A 188 -5.34 -5.80 3.87
CA VAL A 188 -6.07 -6.69 4.80
C VAL A 188 -5.78 -8.15 4.46
N ASP A 189 -5.79 -8.52 3.19
CA ASP A 189 -5.42 -9.87 2.74
C ASP A 189 -4.01 -10.26 3.19
N ASN A 190 -3.05 -9.37 3.01
CA ASN A 190 -1.66 -9.59 3.39
C ASN A 190 -1.51 -9.77 4.92
N ILE A 191 -2.26 -9.00 5.71
CA ILE A 191 -2.28 -9.14 7.18
C ILE A 191 -2.94 -10.46 7.60
N ILE A 192 -4.03 -10.89 6.95
CA ILE A 192 -4.65 -12.21 7.17
C ILE A 192 -3.64 -13.34 6.91
N GLU A 193 -2.78 -13.18 5.92
CA GLU A 193 -1.70 -14.13 5.58
C GLU A 193 -0.49 -14.03 6.53
N GLY A 194 -0.58 -13.23 7.59
CA GLY A 194 0.45 -13.08 8.62
C GLY A 194 1.61 -12.17 8.21
N ALA A 195 1.44 -11.36 7.17
CA ALA A 195 2.39 -10.32 6.78
C ALA A 195 1.99 -8.96 7.36
N GLY A 196 2.34 -7.88 6.67
CA GLY A 196 2.15 -6.53 7.13
C GLY A 196 1.93 -5.56 5.99
N ALA A 197 2.40 -4.33 6.17
CA ALA A 197 2.40 -3.30 5.16
C ALA A 197 3.13 -2.05 5.68
N ILE A 198 3.40 -1.09 4.79
CA ILE A 198 3.89 0.23 5.18
C ILE A 198 2.76 1.14 5.67
N CYS A 199 3.11 2.35 6.13
CA CYS A 199 2.17 3.31 6.70
C CYS A 199 0.98 3.63 5.78
N SER A 200 1.23 3.98 4.52
CA SER A 200 0.20 4.39 3.56
C SER A 200 -0.77 3.27 3.17
N GLU A 201 -0.29 2.02 3.17
CA GLU A 201 -1.09 0.83 2.92
C GLU A 201 -1.96 0.48 4.14
N LYS A 202 -1.40 0.56 5.36
CA LYS A 202 -2.14 0.31 6.59
C LYS A 202 -3.26 1.30 6.86
N VAL A 203 -3.06 2.59 6.56
CA VAL A 203 -4.16 3.57 6.67
C VAL A 203 -5.27 3.29 5.66
N GLN A 204 -4.94 2.87 4.43
CA GLN A 204 -5.95 2.46 3.46
C GLN A 204 -6.69 1.19 3.91
N ALA A 205 -6.00 0.24 4.54
CA ALA A 205 -6.62 -0.97 5.09
C ALA A 205 -7.63 -0.63 6.18
N LEU A 206 -7.23 0.22 7.15
CA LEU A 206 -8.12 0.66 8.20
C LEU A 206 -9.32 1.42 7.64
N LYS A 207 -9.08 2.37 6.71
CA LYS A 207 -10.15 3.12 6.05
C LYS A 207 -11.11 2.21 5.28
N PHE A 208 -10.59 1.27 4.49
CA PHE A 208 -11.39 0.29 3.75
C PHE A 208 -12.36 -0.48 4.67
N LEU A 209 -11.85 -0.97 5.81
CA LEU A 209 -12.66 -1.67 6.79
C LEU A 209 -13.71 -0.74 7.42
N THR A 210 -13.33 0.47 7.84
CA THR A 210 -14.22 1.38 8.55
C THR A 210 -15.26 2.05 7.65
N ASP A 211 -14.94 2.27 6.38
CA ASP A 211 -15.87 2.81 5.38
C ASP A 211 -17.06 1.84 5.18
N HIS A 212 -16.84 0.52 5.25
CA HIS A 212 -17.93 -0.45 5.20
C HIS A 212 -18.96 -0.26 6.32
N TYR A 213 -18.49 0.10 7.52
CA TYR A 213 -19.33 0.36 8.70
C TYR A 213 -19.82 1.81 8.79
N GLY A 214 -19.56 2.63 7.76
CA GLY A 214 -20.02 4.01 7.69
C GLY A 214 -19.35 4.94 8.70
N LEU A 215 -18.12 4.64 9.14
CA LEU A 215 -17.35 5.56 9.98
C LEU A 215 -16.61 6.56 9.09
N GLU A 216 -17.04 7.82 9.16
CA GLU A 216 -16.43 8.90 8.37
C GLU A 216 -15.00 9.19 8.85
N SER A 217 -14.09 9.35 7.88
CA SER A 217 -12.68 9.60 8.16
C SER A 217 -12.00 10.40 7.06
N GLU A 218 -11.00 11.16 7.49
CA GLU A 218 -10.09 11.95 6.66
C GLU A 218 -8.66 11.45 6.82
N TYR A 219 -7.91 11.43 5.73
CA TYR A 219 -6.47 11.24 5.75
C TYR A 219 -5.76 12.45 6.34
N ILE A 220 -4.82 12.15 7.23
CA ILE A 220 -3.89 13.09 7.84
C ILE A 220 -2.51 12.79 7.28
N ILE A 221 -1.74 13.83 6.94
CA ILE A 221 -0.34 13.68 6.54
C ILE A 221 0.57 14.15 7.67
N ALA A 222 1.73 13.54 7.79
CA ALA A 222 2.70 13.89 8.82
C ALA A 222 4.13 13.86 8.28
N GLY A 223 4.98 14.61 8.95
CA GLY A 223 6.31 14.91 8.49
C GLY A 223 7.26 15.33 9.57
N GLU A 224 8.51 14.88 9.47
CA GLU A 224 9.62 15.32 10.29
C GLU A 224 9.82 16.84 10.10
N ASN A 225 9.87 17.57 11.22
CA ASN A 225 10.17 19.00 11.23
C ASN A 225 9.24 19.85 10.33
N ALA A 226 8.03 19.34 10.05
CA ALA A 226 7.03 19.97 9.20
C ALA A 226 6.16 20.98 9.99
N THR A 227 6.78 21.88 10.74
CA THR A 227 6.08 22.77 11.70
C THR A 227 5.10 23.78 11.09
N GLY A 228 5.29 24.13 9.82
CA GLY A 228 4.51 25.16 9.12
C GLY A 228 3.17 24.68 8.55
N PRO A 229 2.39 25.57 7.91
CA PRO A 229 1.21 25.17 7.16
C PRO A 229 1.57 24.28 5.96
N VAL A 230 0.66 23.38 5.61
CA VAL A 230 0.84 22.48 4.45
C VAL A 230 0.87 23.29 3.15
N PRO A 231 1.88 23.11 2.28
CA PRO A 231 2.00 23.83 1.02
C PRO A 231 1.11 23.21 -0.08
N VAL A 232 -0.21 23.30 0.10
CA VAL A 232 -1.26 22.63 -0.72
C VAL A 232 -1.04 22.79 -2.23
N ASP A 233 -0.85 24.02 -2.71
CA ASP A 233 -0.69 24.28 -4.16
C ASP A 233 0.55 23.58 -4.74
N LYS A 234 1.62 23.48 -3.94
CA LYS A 234 2.85 22.81 -4.36
C LYS A 234 2.69 21.29 -4.35
N LEU A 235 1.94 20.74 -3.40
CA LEU A 235 1.64 19.30 -3.40
C LEU A 235 0.79 18.90 -4.62
N ARG A 236 -0.21 19.73 -4.99
CA ARG A 236 -1.01 19.52 -6.21
C ARG A 236 -0.18 19.64 -7.49
N GLU A 237 0.75 20.61 -7.54
CA GLU A 237 1.69 20.74 -8.67
C GLU A 237 2.55 19.49 -8.83
N LEU A 238 3.04 18.90 -7.72
CA LEU A 238 3.83 17.67 -7.75
C LEU A 238 3.03 16.47 -8.28
N LEU A 239 1.77 16.32 -7.85
CA LEU A 239 0.88 15.27 -8.34
C LEU A 239 0.59 15.43 -9.83
N THR A 240 0.48 16.65 -10.33
CA THR A 240 0.18 16.90 -11.74
C THR A 240 1.40 16.72 -12.64
N THR A 241 2.59 17.13 -12.17
CA THR A 241 3.80 17.18 -13.01
C THR A 241 4.72 15.97 -12.85
N PHE A 242 4.60 15.25 -11.73
CA PHE A 242 5.56 14.25 -11.29
C PHE A 242 7.03 14.75 -11.29
N ASP A 243 7.25 16.07 -11.18
CA ASP A 243 8.58 16.67 -11.14
C ASP A 243 9.08 16.84 -9.70
N PHE A 244 9.87 15.89 -9.25
CA PHE A 244 10.41 15.86 -7.88
C PHE A 244 11.81 16.50 -7.74
N ARG A 245 12.37 17.12 -8.79
CA ARG A 245 13.78 17.60 -8.79
C ARG A 245 14.10 18.65 -7.70
N TYR A 246 13.08 19.36 -7.19
CA TYR A 246 13.22 20.36 -6.11
C TYR A 246 12.13 20.25 -5.04
N SER A 247 11.53 19.06 -4.91
CA SER A 247 10.35 18.82 -4.08
C SER A 247 10.67 18.38 -2.66
N LYS A 248 11.93 18.03 -2.32
CA LYS A 248 12.30 17.51 -0.99
C LYS A 248 11.75 18.35 0.17
N ARG A 249 11.79 19.69 0.06
CA ARG A 249 11.22 20.61 1.07
C ARG A 249 9.70 20.52 1.26
N TYR A 250 8.97 20.03 0.26
CA TYR A 250 7.52 19.88 0.28
C TYR A 250 7.13 18.44 0.60
N MET A 251 7.88 17.48 0.09
CA MET A 251 7.72 16.05 0.40
C MET A 251 7.90 15.75 1.89
N ARG A 252 8.63 16.58 2.65
CA ARG A 252 8.70 16.42 4.11
C ARG A 252 7.34 16.40 4.78
N PHE A 253 6.32 17.08 4.24
CA PHE A 253 4.95 17.03 4.80
C PHE A 253 4.24 15.70 4.54
N TRP A 254 4.85 14.84 3.73
CA TRP A 254 4.29 13.63 3.16
C TRP A 254 5.19 12.41 3.41
N GLN A 255 5.77 12.34 4.59
CA GLN A 255 6.57 11.17 4.99
C GLN A 255 5.71 10.10 5.65
N HIS A 256 4.59 10.51 6.23
CA HIS A 256 3.74 9.64 7.03
C HIS A 256 2.27 9.99 6.88
N THR A 257 1.39 9.04 7.21
CA THR A 257 -0.06 9.21 7.09
C THR A 257 -0.81 8.54 8.24
N ALA A 258 -1.93 9.13 8.65
CA ALA A 258 -2.84 8.63 9.67
C ALA A 258 -4.31 8.92 9.29
N LEU A 259 -5.26 8.57 10.15
CA LEU A 259 -6.68 8.85 9.93
C LEU A 259 -7.26 9.67 11.09
N LEU A 260 -8.09 10.65 10.76
CA LEU A 260 -8.94 11.36 11.70
C LEU A 260 -10.38 10.95 11.45
N TYR A 261 -11.04 10.41 12.46
CA TYR A 261 -12.44 10.02 12.42
C TYR A 261 -13.32 11.07 13.10
N ASP A 262 -14.56 11.21 12.63
CA ASP A 262 -15.65 11.84 13.38
C ASP A 262 -16.57 10.74 13.92
N ILE A 263 -16.55 10.53 15.25
CA ILE A 263 -17.40 9.56 15.93
C ILE A 263 -18.44 10.31 16.76
N ASP A 264 -19.62 10.52 16.16
CA ASP A 264 -20.76 11.22 16.76
C ASP A 264 -20.42 12.64 17.26
N GLY A 265 -19.60 13.39 16.51
CA GLY A 265 -19.13 14.73 16.85
C GLY A 265 -17.83 14.76 17.65
N THR A 266 -17.23 13.60 17.95
CA THR A 266 -15.95 13.50 18.66
C THR A 266 -14.83 13.19 17.66
N PRO A 267 -13.83 14.08 17.49
CA PRO A 267 -12.68 13.79 16.64
C PRO A 267 -11.82 12.69 17.28
N VAL A 268 -11.41 11.70 16.50
CA VAL A 268 -10.52 10.61 16.94
C VAL A 268 -9.36 10.45 15.97
N LEU A 269 -8.16 10.87 16.39
CA LEU A 269 -6.92 10.68 15.62
C LEU A 269 -6.38 9.26 15.87
N VAL A 270 -6.25 8.49 14.80
CA VAL A 270 -5.80 7.11 14.83
C VAL A 270 -4.57 6.93 13.94
N ASP A 271 -3.49 6.45 14.55
CA ASP A 271 -2.29 6.01 13.84
C ASP A 271 -2.04 4.52 14.11
N ALA A 272 -2.34 3.71 13.08
CA ALA A 272 -2.31 2.26 13.13
C ALA A 272 -1.13 1.66 12.35
N THR A 273 -0.07 2.44 12.11
CA THR A 273 0.96 2.09 11.10
C THR A 273 2.12 1.28 11.67
N ASN A 274 2.47 1.46 12.95
CA ASN A 274 3.57 0.77 13.65
C ASN A 274 4.95 1.07 13.02
N GLY A 275 5.86 0.10 13.00
CA GLY A 275 7.27 0.33 12.66
C GLY A 275 7.95 1.06 13.82
N ASN A 276 8.30 2.32 13.56
CA ASN A 276 8.83 3.26 14.54
C ASN A 276 7.72 4.14 15.18
N ILE A 277 6.52 4.21 14.59
CA ILE A 277 5.42 5.06 15.05
C ILE A 277 4.62 4.35 16.16
N PRO A 278 4.41 5.00 17.33
CA PRO A 278 3.56 4.44 18.39
C PRO A 278 2.11 4.32 17.94
N PHE A 279 1.37 3.37 18.54
CA PHE A 279 -0.07 3.32 18.35
C PHE A 279 -0.72 4.58 18.93
N LEU A 280 -1.39 5.38 18.10
CA LEU A 280 -2.12 6.56 18.53
C LEU A 280 -3.63 6.31 18.44
N PHE A 281 -4.34 6.62 19.50
CA PHE A 281 -5.81 6.63 19.56
C PHE A 281 -6.24 7.80 20.46
N LEU A 282 -6.20 9.01 19.91
CA LEU A 282 -6.41 10.25 20.66
C LEU A 282 -7.81 10.79 20.38
N GLN A 283 -8.55 11.18 21.42
CA GLN A 283 -9.94 11.64 21.31
C GLN A 283 -10.07 13.12 21.71
N GLY A 284 -10.95 13.86 21.03
CA GLY A 284 -11.28 15.24 21.41
C GLY A 284 -10.06 16.16 21.43
N ASP A 285 -9.88 16.84 22.56
CA ASP A 285 -8.79 17.81 22.77
C ASP A 285 -7.39 17.19 22.60
N ASP A 286 -7.24 15.87 22.81
CA ASP A 286 -5.96 15.18 22.65
C ASP A 286 -5.57 15.08 21.18
N ALA A 287 -6.54 14.84 20.30
CA ALA A 287 -6.34 14.89 18.86
C ALA A 287 -6.02 16.31 18.41
N GLU A 288 -6.74 17.32 18.93
CA GLU A 288 -6.51 18.73 18.58
C GLU A 288 -5.14 19.24 19.04
N ARG A 289 -4.59 18.76 20.16
CA ARG A 289 -3.23 19.11 20.59
C ARG A 289 -2.15 18.68 19.59
N VAL A 290 -2.41 17.64 18.80
CA VAL A 290 -1.49 17.11 17.78
C VAL A 290 -1.76 17.73 16.40
N LEU A 291 -3.02 18.08 16.10
CA LEU A 291 -3.43 18.59 14.78
C LEU A 291 -3.51 20.12 14.69
N GLY A 292 -3.78 20.80 15.80
CA GLY A 292 -3.96 22.24 15.89
C GLY A 292 -2.69 22.99 15.52
N TYR A 293 -2.84 24.21 14.99
CA TYR A 293 -1.69 25.07 14.65
C TYR A 293 -1.20 25.92 15.82
N GLN A 294 -2.04 26.14 16.84
CA GLN A 294 -1.65 26.82 18.07
C GLN A 294 -1.14 25.79 19.06
N ASP A 295 0.09 25.98 19.57
CA ASP A 295 0.72 25.10 20.57
C ASP A 295 0.79 23.61 20.18
N LYS A 296 0.97 23.35 18.88
CA LYS A 296 1.05 22.01 18.29
C LYS A 296 2.16 21.17 18.92
N ILE A 297 1.79 19.99 19.42
CA ILE A 297 2.73 19.04 20.01
C ILE A 297 3.10 17.98 18.97
N PRO A 298 4.40 17.77 18.66
CA PRO A 298 4.79 16.70 17.77
C PRO A 298 4.60 15.31 18.42
N VAL A 299 4.61 14.30 17.56
CA VAL A 299 4.81 12.91 17.97
C VAL A 299 6.28 12.60 17.74
N THR A 300 7.02 12.37 18.82
CA THR A 300 8.44 12.01 18.75
C THR A 300 8.59 10.52 18.45
N VAL A 301 9.41 10.21 17.46
CA VAL A 301 9.58 8.88 16.86
C VAL A 301 11.03 8.49 16.93
N LYS A 302 11.32 7.24 17.33
CA LYS A 302 12.71 6.76 17.37
C LYS A 302 13.13 6.22 16.01
N MET A 303 14.02 6.96 15.33
CA MET A 303 14.75 6.47 14.15
C MET A 303 16.01 5.71 14.58
N VAL A 304 16.74 5.15 13.60
CA VAL A 304 17.97 4.38 13.83
C VAL A 304 19.00 5.19 14.63
N GLU A 305 19.29 6.45 14.23
CA GLU A 305 20.27 7.30 14.93
C GLU A 305 19.64 8.30 15.89
N ALA A 306 18.51 8.91 15.50
CA ALA A 306 17.96 10.09 16.15
C ALA A 306 16.52 9.89 16.63
N ASP A 307 16.06 10.82 17.46
CA ASP A 307 14.65 10.99 17.74
C ASP A 307 14.16 12.10 16.82
N GLU A 308 13.04 11.87 16.15
CA GLU A 308 12.48 12.76 15.14
C GLU A 308 11.08 13.22 15.52
N ASP A 309 10.81 14.51 15.38
CA ASP A 309 9.52 15.10 15.72
C ASP A 309 8.62 15.19 14.48
N PHE A 310 7.59 14.35 14.46
CA PHE A 310 6.58 14.30 13.41
C PHE A 310 5.41 15.22 13.74
N TYR A 311 5.10 16.11 12.80
CA TYR A 311 3.98 17.05 12.90
C TYR A 311 2.84 16.59 11.98
N TYR A 312 1.62 16.44 12.53
CA TYR A 312 0.46 15.87 11.82
C TYR A 312 -0.49 16.96 11.32
N HIS A 313 -0.94 16.89 10.08
CA HIS A 313 -1.68 17.98 9.43
C HIS A 313 -2.97 17.48 8.79
N ARG A 314 -4.04 18.22 9.06
CA ARG A 314 -5.22 18.21 8.18
C ARG A 314 -4.83 18.79 6.83
N VAL A 315 -5.31 18.16 5.77
CA VAL A 315 -5.02 18.51 4.38
C VAL A 315 -6.28 18.30 3.54
N PRO A 316 -6.49 19.08 2.46
CA PRO A 316 -7.52 18.75 1.47
C PRO A 316 -7.36 17.30 0.99
N GLN A 317 -8.47 16.55 1.01
CA GLN A 317 -8.45 15.09 0.83
C GLN A 317 -8.06 14.64 -0.58
N ASP A 318 -8.17 15.52 -1.58
CA ASP A 318 -7.67 15.26 -2.93
C ASP A 318 -6.17 14.94 -2.90
N ILE A 319 -5.36 15.62 -2.08
CA ILE A 319 -3.91 15.38 -2.03
C ILE A 319 -3.56 13.92 -1.68
N PRO A 320 -3.92 13.38 -0.49
CA PRO A 320 -3.58 12.01 -0.12
C PRO A 320 -4.26 10.98 -1.03
N GLN A 321 -5.50 11.22 -1.45
CA GLN A 321 -6.23 10.33 -2.34
C GLN A 321 -5.57 10.21 -3.71
N ASP A 322 -5.26 11.33 -4.34
CA ASP A 322 -4.64 11.39 -5.66
C ASP A 322 -3.30 10.66 -5.64
N PHE A 323 -2.49 10.87 -4.61
CA PHE A 323 -1.23 10.15 -4.47
C PHE A 323 -1.36 8.66 -4.28
N PHE A 324 -2.28 8.17 -3.45
CA PHE A 324 -2.46 6.73 -3.31
C PHE A 324 -2.93 6.12 -4.64
N PHE A 325 -3.77 6.82 -5.38
CA PHE A 325 -4.13 6.42 -6.72
C PHE A 325 -2.93 6.40 -7.67
N ALA A 326 -2.01 7.37 -7.53
CA ALA A 326 -0.79 7.42 -8.30
C ALA A 326 0.22 6.32 -7.97
N LEU A 327 0.39 5.99 -6.69
CA LEU A 327 1.28 4.91 -6.25
C LEU A 327 0.80 3.55 -6.75
N GLU A 328 -0.53 3.34 -6.77
CA GLU A 328 -1.14 2.13 -7.33
C GLU A 328 -1.05 2.06 -8.86
N GLY A 329 -1.15 3.21 -9.54
CA GLY A 329 -1.44 3.24 -10.98
C GLY A 329 -0.31 3.69 -11.90
N TRP A 330 0.51 4.66 -11.51
CA TRP A 330 1.40 5.39 -12.42
C TRP A 330 2.86 5.43 -11.98
N VAL A 331 3.14 5.31 -10.68
CA VAL A 331 4.52 5.30 -10.18
C VAL A 331 5.07 3.88 -10.29
N SER A 332 5.61 3.56 -11.47
CA SER A 332 6.01 2.20 -11.86
C SER A 332 6.98 1.52 -10.89
N PHE A 333 7.82 2.29 -10.18
CA PHE A 333 8.84 1.78 -9.26
C PHE A 333 8.59 2.22 -7.81
N SER A 334 7.31 2.41 -7.44
CA SER A 334 6.97 2.80 -6.06
C SER A 334 7.40 1.75 -5.03
N ASP A 335 7.47 0.47 -5.41
CA ASP A 335 8.03 -0.61 -4.60
C ASP A 335 9.49 -0.35 -4.21
N LEU A 336 10.34 0.01 -5.18
CA LEU A 336 11.75 0.33 -4.95
C LEU A 336 11.91 1.65 -4.19
N MET A 337 11.17 2.69 -4.57
CA MET A 337 11.18 3.99 -3.88
C MET A 337 10.86 3.83 -2.38
N GLN A 338 9.89 3.00 -2.02
CA GLN A 338 9.55 2.77 -0.61
C GLN A 338 10.67 2.06 0.15
N VAL A 339 11.37 1.11 -0.48
CA VAL A 339 12.47 0.38 0.15
C VAL A 339 13.72 1.26 0.29
N PHE A 340 14.13 1.91 -0.80
CA PHE A 340 15.43 2.58 -0.93
C PHE A 340 15.35 4.09 -0.68
N ASP A 341 14.54 4.83 -1.44
CA ASP A 341 14.48 6.30 -1.32
C ASP A 341 13.89 6.77 0.01
N ASN A 342 12.88 6.05 0.52
CA ASN A 342 12.29 6.30 1.83
C ASN A 342 12.99 5.51 2.96
N GLU A 343 14.01 4.71 2.63
CA GLU A 343 14.81 3.89 3.55
C GLU A 343 13.97 3.01 4.50
N LEU A 344 12.77 2.60 4.09
CA LEU A 344 11.91 1.75 4.93
C LEU A 344 12.42 0.32 5.04
N GLY A 345 13.31 -0.10 4.13
CA GLY A 345 13.84 -1.45 4.05
C GLY A 345 12.78 -2.50 3.75
N LEU A 346 13.15 -3.78 3.90
CA LEU A 346 12.22 -4.90 3.74
C LEU A 346 11.41 -5.17 5.01
N PHE A 347 11.97 -4.88 6.17
CA PHE A 347 11.34 -5.15 7.46
C PHE A 347 11.85 -4.18 8.53
N LEU A 348 10.91 -3.66 9.32
CA LEU A 348 11.20 -2.82 10.48
C LEU A 348 10.34 -3.28 11.66
N SER A 349 11.00 -3.63 12.75
CA SER A 349 10.36 -3.90 14.04
C SER A 349 11.04 -3.11 15.15
N ARG A 350 10.71 -3.42 16.41
CA ARG A 350 11.39 -2.82 17.56
C ARG A 350 12.82 -3.33 17.74
N ASP A 351 13.08 -4.55 17.27
CA ASP A 351 14.31 -5.29 17.53
C ASP A 351 15.20 -5.39 16.29
N PHE A 352 14.63 -5.29 15.09
CA PHE A 352 15.35 -5.49 13.84
C PHE A 352 14.96 -4.48 12.77
N TYR A 353 15.97 -4.05 12.02
CA TYR A 353 15.83 -3.39 10.73
C TYR A 353 16.58 -4.20 9.69
N VAL A 354 15.91 -4.52 8.59
CA VAL A 354 16.47 -5.32 7.49
C VAL A 354 16.35 -4.54 6.19
N MET A 355 17.49 -4.23 5.60
CA MET A 355 17.62 -3.37 4.43
C MET A 355 18.44 -4.07 3.34
N PRO A 356 17.93 -4.14 2.10
CA PRO A 356 18.73 -4.56 0.95
C PRO A 356 19.87 -3.58 0.72
N LEU A 357 21.05 -4.09 0.37
CA LEU A 357 22.17 -3.28 -0.07
C LEU A 357 22.45 -3.61 -1.54
N ASP A 358 21.89 -2.83 -2.46
CA ASP A 358 22.10 -3.00 -3.89
C ASP A 358 23.43 -2.36 -4.34
N TYR A 359 24.05 -2.95 -5.35
CA TYR A 359 25.29 -2.44 -5.94
C TYR A 359 25.54 -3.08 -7.31
N THR A 360 26.25 -2.36 -8.17
CA THR A 360 26.76 -2.90 -9.45
C THR A 360 28.28 -3.13 -9.42
N THR A 361 28.97 -2.50 -8.45
CA THR A 361 30.44 -2.60 -8.31
C THR A 361 30.89 -2.82 -6.87
N ASP A 362 32.10 -3.36 -6.70
CA ASP A 362 32.75 -3.49 -5.38
C ASP A 362 32.95 -2.15 -4.68
N LYS A 363 33.14 -1.08 -5.46
CA LYS A 363 33.36 0.25 -4.91
C LYS A 363 32.08 0.81 -4.29
N GLU A 364 30.93 0.64 -4.96
CA GLU A 364 29.61 1.01 -4.44
C GLU A 364 29.30 0.22 -3.17
N PHE A 365 29.40 -1.11 -3.24
CA PHE A 365 29.19 -1.98 -2.07
C PHE A 365 30.02 -1.52 -0.86
N ASN A 366 31.33 -1.28 -1.04
CA ASN A 366 32.19 -0.89 0.06
C ASN A 366 31.88 0.52 0.61
N ARG A 367 31.43 1.45 -0.24
CA ARG A 367 31.01 2.79 0.17
C ARG A 367 29.78 2.69 1.07
N ASP A 368 28.73 2.02 0.59
CA ASP A 368 27.43 1.99 1.27
C ASP A 368 27.49 1.09 2.51
N ARG A 369 28.25 -0.01 2.44
CA ARG A 369 28.61 -0.81 3.62
C ARG A 369 29.27 0.04 4.71
N GLN A 370 30.22 0.90 4.35
CA GLN A 370 30.92 1.73 5.32
C GLN A 370 29.99 2.79 5.92
N GLU A 371 29.04 3.31 5.14
CA GLU A 371 28.02 4.24 5.62
C GLU A 371 27.13 3.60 6.70
N TYR A 372 26.57 2.41 6.44
CA TYR A 372 25.78 1.69 7.43
C TYR A 372 26.59 1.32 8.68
N LEU A 373 27.85 0.90 8.55
CA LEU A 373 28.71 0.65 9.71
C LEU A 373 28.96 1.91 10.54
N ASN A 374 29.16 3.07 9.89
CA ASN A 374 29.34 4.34 10.58
C ASN A 374 28.06 4.74 11.33
N VAL A 375 26.91 4.60 10.69
CA VAL A 375 25.58 4.87 11.28
C VAL A 375 25.38 4.00 12.52
N SER A 376 25.53 2.69 12.39
CA SER A 376 25.36 1.76 13.51
C SER A 376 26.35 2.02 14.65
N HIS A 377 27.60 2.37 14.33
CA HIS A 377 28.59 2.72 15.35
C HIS A 377 28.20 3.99 16.12
N ARG A 378 27.76 5.05 15.44
CA ARG A 378 27.28 6.29 16.09
C ARG A 378 26.06 6.05 16.96
N ALA A 379 25.13 5.21 16.49
CA ALA A 379 23.93 4.83 17.22
C ALA A 379 24.17 3.78 18.32
N GLY A 380 25.37 3.17 18.39
CA GLY A 380 25.69 2.11 19.34
C GLY A 380 24.91 0.81 19.11
N LEU A 381 24.58 0.52 17.86
CA LEU A 381 23.80 -0.65 17.41
C LEU A 381 24.72 -1.75 16.88
N GLU A 382 24.28 -3.00 17.06
CA GLU A 382 24.91 -4.12 16.37
C GLU A 382 24.44 -4.13 14.91
N CYS A 383 25.37 -4.32 13.99
CA CYS A 383 25.09 -4.35 12.56
C CYS A 383 25.86 -5.48 11.89
N SER A 384 25.16 -6.22 11.04
CA SER A 384 25.71 -7.20 10.12
C SER A 384 25.42 -6.76 8.70
N ILE A 385 26.43 -6.81 7.84
CA ILE A 385 26.28 -6.53 6.42
C ILE A 385 26.89 -7.69 5.65
N THR A 386 26.05 -8.41 4.91
CA THR A 386 26.46 -9.49 4.01
C THR A 386 26.51 -8.96 2.59
N ARG A 387 27.44 -9.51 1.80
CA ARG A 387 27.57 -9.16 0.38
C ARG A 387 26.56 -9.90 -0.48
N ASP A 388 26.33 -11.16 -0.15
CA ASP A 388 25.37 -12.02 -0.81
C ASP A 388 24.01 -11.93 -0.08
N TRP A 389 22.93 -12.28 -0.77
CA TRP A 389 21.60 -12.37 -0.19
C TRP A 389 21.51 -13.58 0.76
N THR A 390 22.02 -13.41 1.98
CA THR A 390 22.10 -14.47 3.00
C THR A 390 21.98 -13.92 4.43
N LEU A 391 21.54 -14.78 5.34
CA LEU A 391 21.45 -14.58 6.79
C LEU A 391 22.54 -15.33 7.57
N ASP A 392 23.63 -15.77 6.92
CA ASP A 392 24.68 -16.63 7.52
C ASP A 392 25.55 -15.94 8.60
N SER A 393 25.34 -14.66 8.86
CA SER A 393 26.04 -13.96 9.94
C SER A 393 25.48 -14.32 11.32
N PRO A 394 26.23 -14.11 12.42
CA PRO A 394 25.70 -14.32 13.77
C PRO A 394 24.40 -13.55 14.06
N LEU A 395 24.32 -12.28 13.61
CA LEU A 395 23.11 -11.47 13.76
C LEU A 395 21.98 -11.91 12.81
N GLY A 396 22.30 -12.41 11.61
CA GLY A 396 21.33 -13.02 10.71
C GLY A 396 20.72 -14.30 11.30
N GLU A 397 21.51 -15.10 12.00
CA GLU A 397 21.01 -16.27 12.73
C GLU A 397 20.13 -15.89 13.92
N GLU A 398 20.48 -14.81 14.63
CA GLU A 398 19.63 -14.27 15.69
C GLU A 398 18.29 -13.79 15.13
N PHE A 399 18.31 -13.03 14.03
CA PHE A 399 17.10 -12.58 13.33
C PHE A 399 16.24 -13.78 12.89
N ARG A 400 16.84 -14.81 12.28
CA ARG A 400 16.12 -16.02 11.86
C ARG A 400 15.45 -16.76 13.02
N LYS A 401 16.06 -16.75 14.21
CA LYS A 401 15.47 -17.35 15.41
C LYS A 401 14.34 -16.51 15.99
N ALA A 402 14.48 -15.18 15.97
CA ALA A 402 13.49 -14.26 16.51
C ALA A 402 12.27 -14.12 15.60
N GLU A 403 12.49 -14.08 14.28
CA GLU A 403 11.48 -13.76 13.27
C GLU A 403 11.51 -14.79 12.11
N PRO A 404 11.27 -16.09 12.37
CA PRO A 404 11.53 -17.16 11.39
C PRO A 404 10.73 -17.01 10.09
N VAL A 405 9.46 -16.63 10.18
CA VAL A 405 8.59 -16.43 9.01
C VAL A 405 9.03 -15.21 8.20
N VAL A 406 9.44 -14.13 8.86
CA VAL A 406 9.94 -12.93 8.17
C VAL A 406 11.26 -13.23 7.48
N ALA A 407 12.17 -13.94 8.16
CA ALA A 407 13.44 -14.35 7.60
C ALA A 407 13.26 -15.17 6.32
N GLU A 408 12.35 -16.14 6.31
CA GLU A 408 12.00 -16.90 5.10
C GLU A 408 11.52 -16.00 3.96
N ARG A 409 10.57 -15.10 4.24
CA ARG A 409 10.01 -14.19 3.22
C ARG A 409 11.01 -13.17 2.69
N VAL A 410 11.91 -12.65 3.54
CA VAL A 410 13.03 -11.81 3.12
C VAL A 410 13.94 -12.59 2.17
N MET A 411 14.25 -13.85 2.48
CA MET A 411 15.08 -14.68 1.61
C MET A 411 14.41 -14.96 0.26
N GLU A 412 13.10 -15.20 0.23
CA GLU A 412 12.31 -15.39 -1.00
C GLU A 412 12.23 -14.13 -1.88
N SER A 413 12.28 -12.94 -1.27
CA SER A 413 12.11 -11.66 -1.99
C SER A 413 13.26 -11.28 -2.94
N GLY A 414 14.47 -11.80 -2.71
CA GLY A 414 15.70 -11.29 -3.33
C GLY A 414 15.70 -11.36 -4.87
N GLN A 415 15.24 -12.46 -5.46
CA GLN A 415 15.27 -12.62 -6.91
C GLN A 415 14.37 -11.61 -7.63
N HIS A 416 13.16 -11.37 -7.11
CA HIS A 416 12.27 -10.41 -7.75
C HIS A 416 12.71 -8.97 -7.50
N LEU A 417 13.21 -8.65 -6.30
CA LEU A 417 13.77 -7.34 -6.01
C LEU A 417 14.92 -6.99 -6.99
N LEU A 418 15.83 -7.92 -7.24
CA LEU A 418 16.91 -7.73 -8.22
C LEU A 418 16.38 -7.52 -9.65
N ALA A 419 15.38 -8.30 -10.06
CA ALA A 419 14.76 -8.12 -11.37
C ALA A 419 14.12 -6.73 -11.53
N ARG A 420 13.55 -6.20 -10.45
CA ARG A 420 12.94 -4.86 -10.42
C ARG A 420 14.00 -3.75 -10.47
N LEU A 421 15.12 -3.91 -9.76
CA LEU A 421 16.28 -3.00 -9.88
C LEU A 421 16.84 -2.98 -11.30
N ASP A 422 17.00 -4.17 -11.91
CA ASP A 422 17.49 -4.28 -13.28
C ASP A 422 16.53 -3.65 -14.31
N GLU A 423 15.22 -3.70 -14.07
CA GLU A 423 14.21 -3.02 -14.88
C GLU A 423 14.27 -1.49 -14.73
N CYS A 424 14.56 -0.99 -13.53
CA CYS A 424 14.62 0.43 -13.22
C CYS A 424 15.91 1.09 -13.74
N ASP A 425 17.07 0.54 -13.36
CA ASP A 425 18.37 1.20 -13.50
C ASP A 425 19.31 0.48 -14.49
N GLY A 426 18.83 -0.59 -15.12
CA GLY A 426 19.56 -1.40 -16.09
C GLY A 426 20.22 -2.63 -15.45
N PRO A 427 20.67 -3.60 -16.25
CA PRO A 427 21.08 -4.91 -15.74
C PRO A 427 22.42 -4.87 -14.99
N GLY A 428 22.59 -5.83 -14.08
CA GLY A 428 23.87 -6.12 -13.43
C GLY A 428 23.89 -5.84 -11.92
N HIS A 429 22.73 -5.56 -11.33
CA HIS A 429 22.60 -5.38 -9.91
C HIS A 429 22.89 -6.69 -9.16
N GLN A 430 23.59 -6.56 -8.04
CA GLN A 430 23.69 -7.54 -6.98
C GLN A 430 23.09 -6.92 -5.72
N ALA A 431 22.69 -7.75 -4.77
CA ALA A 431 22.17 -7.28 -3.51
C ALA A 431 22.64 -8.15 -2.35
N GLY A 432 23.11 -7.47 -1.30
CA GLY A 432 23.38 -8.05 0.01
C GLY A 432 22.30 -7.65 1.02
N LEU A 433 22.50 -8.02 2.28
CA LEU A 433 21.59 -7.65 3.37
C LEU A 433 22.33 -6.89 4.47
N VAL A 434 21.74 -5.78 4.89
CA VAL A 434 22.05 -5.07 6.13
C VAL A 434 21.01 -5.50 7.17
N ILE A 435 21.49 -5.97 8.31
CA ILE A 435 20.67 -6.29 9.48
C ILE A 435 21.19 -5.46 10.64
N MET A 436 20.32 -4.67 11.26
CA MET A 436 20.65 -3.92 12.47
C MET A 436 19.82 -4.42 13.64
N LYS A 437 20.46 -4.64 14.79
CA LYS A 437 19.77 -4.88 16.05
C LYS A 437 19.34 -3.54 16.63
N LEU A 438 18.06 -3.26 16.54
CA LEU A 438 17.47 -2.06 17.10
C LEU A 438 17.30 -2.21 18.62
N ARG A 439 17.28 -1.07 19.31
CA ARG A 439 17.02 -0.97 20.75
C ARG A 439 15.85 -0.03 20.99
N ASN A 440 14.82 -0.11 20.15
CA ASN A 440 13.71 0.82 20.22
C ASN A 440 12.92 0.55 21.51
N GLN A 441 13.05 1.45 22.48
CA GLN A 441 12.20 1.43 23.66
C GLN A 441 10.75 1.59 23.20
N THR A 442 9.83 0.95 23.91
CA THR A 442 8.41 1.24 23.70
C THR A 442 8.22 2.73 24.00
N PRO A 443 7.79 3.58 23.04
CA PRO A 443 7.33 4.91 23.41
C PRO A 443 6.24 4.68 24.44
N ALA A 444 6.39 5.26 25.64
CA ALA A 444 5.37 5.11 26.67
C ALA A 444 4.01 5.40 26.01
N PRO A 445 3.00 4.53 26.14
CA PRO A 445 1.67 4.90 25.65
C PRO A 445 1.36 6.25 26.28
N ARG A 446 1.04 7.26 25.45
CA ARG A 446 0.31 8.40 25.98
C ARG A 446 -1.00 7.81 26.46
N SER A 447 -1.06 7.59 27.77
CA SER A 447 -2.20 7.04 28.48
C SER A 447 -3.45 7.85 28.12
N ASP A 448 -4.54 7.11 27.92
CA ASP A 448 -5.91 7.64 27.79
C ASP A 448 -6.21 8.74 28.83
#